data_AF-D3S0B3-F1
#
_entry.id   AF-D3S0B3-F1
#
_cell.length_a   1.000
_cell.length_b   1.000
_cell.length_c   1.000
_cell.angle_alpha   90.00
_cell.angle_beta   90.00
_cell.angle_gamma   90.00
#
_symmetry.space_group_name_H-M   'P 1'
#
loop_
_entity.id
_entity.type
_entity.pdbx_description
1 polymer ?
#
loop_
_entity_poly.entity_id
_entity_poly.type
_entity_poly.pdbx_seq_one_letter_code
_entity_poly.pdbx_strand_id
1 'polypeptide(L)' 'MITKKRLLKLEKKDRVKTTVRIERELVNAIKRNGLKLSDAINLALEEFLRRRGYL' A
#
# COMPACT_ATOMS: atom_id res chain seq x y z
N MET A 1 -8.00 9.75 0.68
CA MET A 1 -7.18 8.55 0.42
C MET A 1 -8.00 7.50 -0.30
N ILE A 2 -7.65 7.19 -1.54
CA ILE A 2 -8.31 6.20 -2.41
C ILE A 2 -8.11 4.79 -1.83
N THR A 3 -6.89 4.47 -1.42
CA THR A 3 -6.55 3.15 -0.84
C THR A 3 -7.29 2.92 0.47
N LYS A 4 -7.39 3.94 1.33
CA LYS A 4 -8.06 3.82 2.63
C LYS A 4 -9.54 3.45 2.50
N LYS A 5 -10.28 4.10 1.59
CA LYS A 5 -11.70 3.76 1.32
C LYS A 5 -11.87 2.30 0.88
N ARG A 6 -10.97 1.82 0.00
CA ARG A 6 -10.96 0.44 -0.51
C ARG A 6 -10.53 -0.60 0.53
N LEU A 7 -9.71 -0.22 1.52
CA LEU A 7 -9.37 -1.09 2.66
C LEU A 7 -10.52 -1.20 3.66
N LEU A 8 -11.25 -0.11 3.87
CA LEU A 8 -12.44 -0.05 4.72
C LEU A 8 -13.69 -0.68 4.07
N LYS A 9 -13.55 -1.29 2.88
CA LYS A 9 -14.63 -1.91 2.11
C LYS A 9 -15.76 -0.94 1.71
N LEU A 10 -15.50 0.37 1.73
CA LEU A 10 -16.43 1.39 1.23
C LEU A 10 -16.48 1.41 -0.31
N GLU A 11 -15.39 1.00 -0.94
CA GLU A 11 -15.26 0.89 -2.40
C GLU A 11 -14.60 -0.44 -2.77
N LYS A 12 -14.89 -0.98 -3.96
CA LYS A 12 -14.23 -2.19 -4.46
C LYS A 12 -12.74 -1.95 -4.69
N LYS A 13 -11.92 -2.96 -4.40
CA LYS A 13 -10.48 -2.94 -4.71
C LYS A 13 -10.30 -3.06 -6.23
N ASP A 14 -9.66 -2.07 -6.81
CA ASP A 14 -9.20 -2.08 -8.19
C ASP A 14 -7.66 -2.02 -8.17
N ARG A 15 -7.02 -3.18 -8.40
CA ARG A 15 -5.57 -3.40 -8.23
C ARG A 15 -5.00 -4.05 -9.46
N VAL A 16 -3.84 -3.56 -9.90
CA VAL A 16 -3.06 -4.16 -10.98
C VAL A 16 -1.96 -5.04 -10.40
N LYS A 17 -1.74 -6.22 -10.99
CA LYS A 17 -0.57 -7.06 -10.66
C LYS A 17 0.67 -6.45 -11.31
N THR A 18 1.67 -6.14 -10.49
CA THR A 18 2.98 -5.66 -10.95
C THR A 18 4.08 -6.27 -10.07
N THR A 19 5.28 -6.40 -10.62
CA THR A 19 6.44 -6.91 -9.91
C THR A 19 7.33 -5.74 -9.51
N VAL A 20 7.67 -5.67 -8.22
CA VAL A 20 8.56 -4.64 -7.67
C VAL A 20 9.59 -5.29 -6.76
N ARG A 21 10.78 -4.70 -6.68
CA ARG A 21 11.80 -5.05 -5.68
C ARG A 21 11.56 -4.20 -4.43
N ILE A 22 11.61 -4.83 -3.27
CA ILE A 22 11.39 -4.21 -1.98
C ILE A 22 12.46 -4.72 -1.02
N GLU A 23 13.00 -3.81 -0.21
CA GLU A 23 13.98 -4.16 0.81
C GLU A 23 13.44 -5.19 1.80
N ARG A 24 14.29 -6.16 2.15
CA ARG A 24 13.94 -7.31 2.98
C ARG A 24 13.44 -6.86 4.36
N GLU A 25 14.08 -5.85 4.92
CA GLU A 25 13.80 -5.26 6.23
C GLU A 25 12.38 -4.71 6.28
N LEU A 26 11.93 -4.06 5.21
CA LEU A 26 10.58 -3.51 5.10
C LEU A 26 9.53 -4.63 5.03
N VAL A 27 9.79 -5.67 4.23
CA VAL A 27 8.91 -6.85 4.16
C VAL A 27 8.79 -7.52 5.52
N ASN A 28 9.92 -7.66 6.23
CA ASN A 28 9.94 -8.25 7.57
C ASN A 28 9.18 -7.40 8.58
N ALA A 29 9.37 -6.08 8.58
CA ALA A 29 8.65 -5.16 9.46
C ALA A 29 7.14 -5.24 9.23
N ILE A 30 6.69 -5.22 7.97
CA ILE A 30 5.28 -5.35 7.60
C ILE A 30 4.70 -6.68 8.12
N LYS A 31 5.39 -7.79 7.87
CA LYS A 31 4.94 -9.13 8.30
C LYS A 31 4.87 -9.26 9.83
N ARG A 32 5.89 -8.78 10.55
CA ARG A 32 5.94 -8.83 12.03
C ARG A 32 4.78 -8.08 12.67
N ASN A 33 4.29 -7.02 12.02
CA ASN A 33 3.14 -6.24 12.48
C ASN A 33 1.79 -6.78 11.98
N GLY A 34 1.75 -7.98 11.37
CA GLY A 34 0.52 -8.60 10.88
C GLY A 34 -0.12 -7.86 9.70
N LEU A 35 0.62 -6.97 9.04
CA LEU A 35 0.09 -6.17 7.93
C LEU A 35 0.13 -6.97 6.64
N LYS A 36 -0.93 -6.84 5.84
CA LYS A 36 -0.95 -7.40 4.49
C LYS A 36 -0.02 -6.58 3.59
N LEU A 37 1.00 -7.23 3.02
CA LEU A 37 2.04 -6.58 2.21
C LEU A 37 1.48 -5.65 1.14
N SER A 38 0.53 -6.14 0.34
CA SER A 38 -0.10 -5.32 -0.70
C SER A 38 -0.86 -4.11 -0.14
N ASP A 39 -1.47 -4.20 1.03
CA ASP A 39 -2.24 -3.10 1.62
C ASP A 39 -1.29 -2.02 2.17
N ALA A 40 -0.21 -2.45 2.85
CA ALA A 40 0.82 -1.57 3.37
C ALA A 40 1.55 -0.81 2.24
N ILE A 41 1.93 -1.49 1.16
CA ILE A 41 2.59 -0.86 0.00
C ILE A 41 1.68 0.18 -0.66
N ASN A 42 0.39 -0.14 -0.88
CA ASN A 42 -0.53 0.80 -1.50
C ASN A 42 -0.73 2.06 -0.63
N LEU A 43 -0.83 1.90 0.70
CA LEU A 43 -0.94 3.03 1.63
C LEU A 43 0.31 3.90 1.59
N ALA A 44 1.49 3.29 1.70
CA ALA A 44 2.77 4.00 1.70
C ALA A 44 3.02 4.73 0.37
N LEU A 45 2.73 4.08 -0.76
CA LEU A 45 2.87 4.68 -2.08
C LEU A 45 1.87 5.83 -2.28
N GLU A 46 0.61 5.66 -1.88
CA GLU A 46 -0.37 6.73 -1.96
C GLU A 46 0.08 7.96 -1.15
N GLU A 47 0.54 7.74 0.08
CA GLU A 47 1.01 8.84 0.93
C GLU A 47 2.25 9.53 0.34
N PHE A 48 3.21 8.76 -0.19
CA PHE A 48 4.37 9.31 -0.88
C PHE A 48 3.97 10.17 -2.08
N LEU A 49 3.09 9.68 -2.95
CA LEU A 49 2.64 10.41 -4.14
C LEU A 49 1.89 11.68 -3.77
N ARG A 50 1.03 11.64 -2.74
CA ARG A 50 0.30 12.81 -2.24
C ARG A 50 1.23 13.89 -1.70
N ARG A 51 2.21 13.50 -0.87
CA ARG A 51 3.21 14.44 -0.31
C ARG A 51 4.04 15.11 -1.40
N ARG A 52 4.15 14.50 -2.58
CA ARG A 52 4.86 15.04 -3.75
C ARG A 52 3.94 15.80 -4.72
N GLY A 53 2.64 15.87 -4.47
CA GLY A 53 1.67 16.54 -5.36
C GLY A 53 1.33 15.75 -6.63
N TYR A 54 1.62 14.44 -6.67
CA TYR A 54 1.29 13.58 -7.80
C TYR A 54 -0.12 12.96 -7.71
N LEU A 55 -0.81 13.11 -6.57
CA LEU A 55 -2.16 12.60 -6.25
C LEU A 55 -2.82 13.42 -5.14
#